data_AF-A0A924C4K3-F1
#
_entry.id   AF-A0A924C4K3-F1
#
_cell.length_a   1.000
_cell.length_b   1.000
_cell.length_c   1.000
_cell.angle_alpha   90.00
_cell.angle_beta   90.00
_cell.angle_gamma   90.00
#
_symmetry.space_group_name_H-M   'P 1'
#
loop_
_entity.id
_entity.type
_entity.pdbx_description
1 polymer ?
#
loop_
_entity_poly.entity_id
_entity_poly.type
_entity_poly.pdbx_seq_one_letter_code
_entity_poly.pdbx_strand_id
1 'polypeptide(L)'
;MVMLGRPSIRACNWYPANVILSSYIWPTIHPALHHHFDVSGMDRNHERGLVINFSQKALTVRLSALLTTIILSGVLFGCGGGNVDPVPKSVFAIIGDSPYGTSPTDTSQTAANPAFIAALNTDADVSMVLHAGDIHSGKQYCTQEYNTVVFNQWKAFRHPLVYTPGDNEWTDCHKPAEGGGTYNAATGAIDYVKDAAGNLVDYKGGDPVENLKLVRAQFFAAPGKTLGRVMDVNSQAVLFDVANPADKEYVENVWFEKSRVMVVTLNIPGGSNN
;
A
#
# COMPACT_ATOMS: atom_id res chain seq x y z
N MET A 1 -20.23 13.33 55.68
CA MET A 1 -20.40 12.16 56.56
C MET A 1 -21.47 11.27 55.95
N VAL A 2 -21.07 10.03 55.58
CA VAL A 2 -21.89 8.84 55.17
C VAL A 2 -22.72 8.99 53.86
N MET A 3 -22.27 8.48 52.71
CA MET A 3 -22.40 7.11 52.13
C MET A 3 -23.84 6.60 51.89
N LEU A 4 -24.18 6.35 50.62
CA LEU A 4 -24.92 5.15 50.15
C LEU A 4 -24.44 4.76 48.73
N GLY A 5 -23.88 3.55 48.58
CA GLY A 5 -23.61 2.85 47.30
C GLY A 5 -24.86 2.07 46.81
N ARG A 6 -24.95 1.31 45.71
CA ARG A 6 -24.10 0.62 44.69
C ARG A 6 -25.02 0.37 43.43
N PRO A 7 -24.68 -0.34 42.31
CA PRO A 7 -23.48 -1.08 41.92
C PRO A 7 -22.90 -0.75 40.52
N SER A 8 -21.79 -1.40 40.22
CA SER A 8 -20.92 -1.34 39.05
C SER A 8 -21.53 -1.75 37.70
N ILE A 9 -21.14 -1.06 36.64
CA ILE A 9 -20.82 -1.66 35.33
C ILE A 9 -19.41 -1.19 34.98
N ARG A 10 -18.42 -2.10 34.99
CA ARG A 10 -17.12 -1.84 34.38
C ARG A 10 -17.30 -2.01 32.87
N ALA A 11 -17.17 -0.92 32.12
CA ALA A 11 -16.90 -1.02 30.69
C ALA A 11 -15.40 -1.35 30.52
N CYS A 12 -15.11 -2.57 30.06
CA CYS A 12 -13.82 -2.92 29.49
C CYS A 12 -13.75 -2.42 28.04
N ASN A 13 -12.51 -2.21 27.58
CA ASN A 13 -12.04 -1.91 26.21
C ASN A 13 -12.02 -0.44 25.76
N TRP A 14 -10.81 0.13 25.85
CA TRP A 14 -10.18 0.82 24.71
C TRP A 14 -8.72 0.34 24.63
N TYR A 15 -8.39 -0.50 23.65
CA TYR A 15 -6.99 -0.67 23.25
C TYR A 15 -6.65 0.48 22.29
N PRO A 16 -5.56 1.24 22.50
CA PRO A 16 -5.08 2.16 21.48
C PRO A 16 -4.72 1.35 20.22
N ALA A 17 -4.96 1.92 19.02
CA ALA A 17 -4.53 1.31 17.77
C ALA A 17 -3.00 1.13 17.80
N ASN A 18 -2.52 -0.09 17.63
CA ASN A 18 -1.07 -0.40 17.62
C ASN A 18 -0.44 -0.19 16.23
N VAL A 19 -1.21 0.38 15.29
CA VAL A 19 -0.76 0.73 13.94
C VAL A 19 -1.10 2.19 13.66
N ILE A 20 -0.11 2.93 13.16
CA ILE A 20 -0.30 4.29 12.62
C ILE A 20 -0.03 4.23 11.12
N LEU A 21 -0.99 4.72 10.34
CA LEU A 21 -0.81 4.96 8.91
C LEU A 21 -0.34 6.40 8.73
N SER A 22 0.85 6.57 8.19
CA SER A 22 1.37 7.89 7.81
C SER A 22 1.44 7.96 6.29
N SER A 23 0.65 8.85 5.71
CA SER A 23 0.72 9.17 4.29
C SER A 23 1.88 10.15 4.07
N TYR A 24 2.88 9.75 3.30
CA TYR A 24 3.97 10.65 2.92
C TYR A 24 3.64 11.24 1.56
N ILE A 25 3.20 12.51 1.55
CA ILE A 25 2.99 13.28 0.32
C ILE A 25 4.28 14.01 0.00
N TRP A 26 4.72 13.95 -1.25
CA TRP A 26 5.87 14.70 -1.74
C TRP A 26 5.71 16.21 -1.46
N PRO A 27 6.72 16.89 -0.89
CA PRO A 27 6.72 18.35 -0.84
C PRO A 27 6.91 18.87 -2.28
N THR A 28 5.81 19.27 -2.93
CA THR A 28 5.81 19.74 -4.31
C THR A 28 6.60 21.05 -4.44
N ILE A 29 7.63 21.03 -5.30
CA ILE A 29 8.11 22.23 -5.98
C ILE A 29 7.18 22.42 -7.19
N HIS A 30 6.02 23.07 -7.02
CA HIS A 30 5.37 23.90 -8.06
C HIS A 30 4.14 24.68 -7.52
N PRO A 31 3.98 25.98 -7.87
CA PRO A 31 2.96 26.86 -7.30
C PRO A 31 1.71 26.91 -8.20
N ALA A 32 0.79 25.95 -8.05
CA ALA A 32 -0.52 26.04 -8.72
C ALA A 32 -1.60 25.22 -8.01
N LEU A 33 -1.66 25.30 -6.67
CA LEU A 33 -2.79 24.82 -5.86
C LEU A 33 -2.89 25.64 -4.57
N HIS A 34 -2.92 26.97 -4.71
CA HIS A 34 -3.24 27.89 -3.62
C HIS A 34 -4.69 28.36 -3.71
N HIS A 35 -5.65 27.44 -3.60
CA HIS A 35 -6.98 27.80 -3.10
C HIS A 35 -7.49 26.65 -2.23
N HIS A 36 -7.58 26.95 -0.93
CA HIS A 36 -7.99 26.08 0.19
C HIS A 36 -6.92 25.25 0.88
N PHE A 37 -5.76 25.81 1.21
CA PHE A 37 -5.05 25.49 2.46
C PHE A 37 -4.18 26.71 2.83
N ASP A 38 -4.55 27.41 3.90
CA ASP A 38 -3.73 28.47 4.51
C ASP A 38 -2.59 27.80 5.27
N VAL A 39 -1.35 28.07 4.88
CA VAL A 39 -0.12 27.54 5.50
C VAL A 39 0.61 28.64 6.26
N SER A 40 -0.13 29.48 6.99
CA SER A 40 0.44 30.37 7.99
C SER A 40 0.19 29.81 9.40
N GLY A 41 1.15 29.02 9.91
CA GLY A 41 1.14 28.56 11.31
C GLY A 41 1.46 27.08 11.49
N MET A 42 2.66 26.66 11.08
CA MET A 42 3.17 25.31 11.34
C MET A 42 3.93 25.32 12.68
N ASP A 43 3.19 25.17 13.78
CA ASP A 43 3.77 24.80 15.08
C ASP A 43 3.98 23.28 15.14
N ARG A 44 5.13 22.85 15.67
CA ARG A 44 5.69 21.49 15.60
C ARG A 44 4.99 20.45 16.49
N ASN A 45 3.76 20.70 16.91
CA ASN A 45 3.02 19.82 17.81
C ASN A 45 1.56 19.76 17.37
N HIS A 46 1.22 18.85 16.45
CA HIS A 46 -0.07 18.14 16.38
C HIS A 46 -0.08 17.22 15.15
N GLU A 47 0.12 15.92 15.38
CA GLU A 47 -0.18 14.88 14.41
C GLU A 47 -1.68 14.89 14.10
N ARG A 48 -2.07 15.08 12.84
CA ARG A 48 -3.42 14.75 12.35
C ARG A 48 -3.32 13.54 11.43
N GLY A 49 -3.09 12.37 12.02
CA GLY A 49 -3.38 11.10 11.36
C GLY A 49 -4.90 10.90 11.27
N LEU A 50 -5.38 10.45 10.11
CA LEU A 50 -6.78 10.09 9.91
C LEU A 50 -7.09 8.82 10.73
N VAL A 51 -7.78 8.97 11.87
CA VAL A 51 -8.30 7.85 12.66
C VAL A 51 -9.69 7.48 12.11
N ILE A 52 -9.80 6.41 11.33
CA ILE A 52 -11.09 5.87 10.88
C ILE A 52 -11.68 5.03 12.02
N ASN A 53 -12.67 5.57 12.74
CA ASN A 53 -13.42 4.85 13.77
C ASN A 53 -14.65 4.14 13.15
N PHE A 54 -14.68 2.81 13.15
CA PHE A 54 -15.90 2.06 12.86
C PHE A 54 -16.78 1.98 14.12
N SER A 55 -17.96 2.61 14.06
CA SER A 55 -18.99 2.51 15.11
C SER A 55 -19.97 1.38 14.78
N GLN A 56 -19.84 0.24 15.45
CA GLN A 56 -20.89 -0.78 15.42
C GLN A 56 -21.96 -0.43 16.45
N LYS A 57 -23.16 -0.08 15.99
CA LYS A 57 -24.34 0.12 16.85
C LYS A 57 -24.78 -1.24 17.40
N ALA A 58 -24.71 -1.42 18.71
CA ALA A 58 -25.13 -2.64 19.39
C ALA A 58 -26.66 -2.81 19.36
N LEU A 59 -27.12 -3.97 18.86
CA LEU A 59 -28.51 -4.40 18.89
C LEU A 59 -28.82 -4.98 20.29
N THR A 60 -29.73 -4.35 21.03
CA THR A 60 -30.14 -4.82 22.38
C THR A 60 -31.27 -5.84 22.26
N VAL A 61 -31.00 -7.11 22.54
CA VAL A 61 -32.02 -8.13 22.81
C VAL A 61 -32.29 -8.17 24.31
N ARG A 62 -33.54 -7.94 24.73
CA ARG A 62 -33.98 -8.08 26.13
C ARG A 62 -34.51 -9.49 26.34
N LEU A 63 -33.91 -10.27 27.25
CA LEU A 63 -34.55 -11.46 27.82
C LEU A 63 -34.83 -11.23 29.31
N SER A 64 -36.09 -11.45 29.67
CA SER A 64 -36.65 -11.32 31.01
C SER A 64 -36.19 -12.45 31.94
N ALA A 65 -36.09 -12.10 33.22
CA ALA A 65 -35.58 -12.91 34.32
C ALA A 65 -36.36 -14.20 34.61
N LEU A 66 -35.67 -15.24 35.10
CA LEU A 66 -36.19 -16.15 36.12
C LEU A 66 -35.07 -16.62 37.05
N LEU A 67 -35.28 -16.43 38.36
CA LEU A 67 -34.41 -16.82 39.47
C LEU A 67 -34.44 -18.34 39.67
N THR A 68 -33.28 -18.99 39.85
CA THR A 68 -33.20 -20.20 40.68
C THR A 68 -31.81 -20.31 41.31
N THR A 69 -31.79 -20.42 42.63
CA THR A 69 -30.63 -20.50 43.53
C THR A 69 -29.95 -21.87 43.44
N ILE A 70 -28.67 -21.91 43.04
CA ILE A 70 -27.81 -23.10 43.16
C ILE A 70 -26.49 -22.70 43.85
N ILE A 71 -26.36 -23.21 45.08
CA ILE A 71 -25.18 -23.71 45.79
C ILE A 71 -23.82 -23.06 45.46
N LEU A 72 -23.31 -22.40 46.49
CA LEU A 72 -21.99 -21.79 46.64
C LEU A 72 -20.86 -22.86 46.58
N SER A 73 -20.43 -23.23 45.37
CA SER A 73 -19.07 -23.71 45.13
C SER A 73 -18.29 -22.53 44.55
N GLY A 74 -17.43 -21.93 45.37
CA GLY A 74 -16.53 -20.87 44.96
C GLY A 74 -15.46 -21.37 43.99
N VAL A 75 -15.85 -21.62 42.73
CA VAL A 75 -14.90 -21.55 41.63
C VAL A 75 -14.63 -20.07 41.43
N LEU A 76 -13.50 -19.61 41.93
CA LEU A 76 -12.89 -18.38 41.45
C LEU A 76 -12.61 -18.58 39.96
N PHE A 77 -13.61 -18.31 39.11
CA PHE A 77 -13.34 -17.76 37.80
C PHE A 77 -12.79 -16.35 38.05
N GLY A 78 -11.56 -16.30 38.56
CA GLY A 78 -10.73 -15.15 38.29
C GLY A 78 -10.71 -15.06 36.77
N CYS A 79 -11.17 -13.95 36.22
CA CYS A 79 -10.62 -13.48 34.97
C CYS A 79 -9.11 -13.39 35.24
N GLY A 80 -8.39 -14.46 34.91
CA GLY A 80 -6.98 -14.38 34.63
C GLY A 80 -6.90 -13.44 33.45
N GLY A 81 -6.83 -12.14 33.75
CA GLY A 81 -6.30 -11.15 32.84
C GLY A 81 -4.87 -11.59 32.64
N GLY A 82 -4.67 -12.52 31.70
CA GLY A 82 -3.35 -12.79 31.18
C GLY A 82 -2.78 -11.43 30.84
N ASN A 83 -1.57 -11.16 31.32
CA ASN A 83 -0.78 -10.06 30.78
C ASN A 83 -0.68 -10.34 29.28
N VAL A 84 -1.59 -9.75 28.50
CA VAL A 84 -1.41 -9.63 27.06
C VAL A 84 -0.25 -8.67 26.95
N ASP A 85 0.91 -9.21 26.58
CA ASP A 85 2.07 -8.39 26.26
C ASP A 85 1.62 -7.25 25.35
N PRO A 86 2.03 -6.00 25.63
CA PRO A 86 1.67 -4.88 24.79
C PRO A 86 2.13 -5.20 23.37
N VAL A 87 1.18 -5.20 22.43
CA VAL A 87 1.47 -5.44 21.02
C VAL A 87 2.44 -4.33 20.57
N PRO A 88 3.61 -4.67 20.01
CA PRO A 88 4.54 -3.65 19.54
C PRO A 88 3.85 -2.70 18.56
N LYS A 89 4.06 -1.39 18.74
CA LYS A 89 3.60 -0.37 17.79
C LYS A 89 4.30 -0.58 16.45
N SER A 90 3.55 -0.51 15.36
CA SER A 90 4.10 -0.43 14.00
C SER A 90 3.62 0.85 13.31
N VAL A 91 4.50 1.53 12.59
CA VAL A 91 4.13 2.65 11.71
C VAL A 91 4.37 2.24 10.27
N PHE A 92 3.34 2.35 9.44
CA PHE A 92 3.42 2.04 8.02
C PHE A 92 3.48 3.36 7.25
N ALA A 93 4.56 3.56 6.51
CA ALA A 93 4.62 4.61 5.51
C ALA A 93 3.86 4.13 4.26
N ILE A 94 2.81 4.84 3.87
CA ILE A 94 2.09 4.55 2.63
C ILE A 94 2.49 5.60 1.59
N ILE A 95 2.97 5.13 0.46
CA ILE A 95 3.44 5.91 -0.69
C ILE A 95 2.82 5.32 -1.97
N GLY A 96 2.84 6.08 -3.05
CA GLY A 96 2.26 5.72 -4.34
C GLY A 96 2.49 6.87 -5.31
N ASP A 97 2.18 6.67 -6.59
CA ASP A 97 2.28 7.72 -7.61
C ASP A 97 3.69 8.37 -7.60
N SER A 98 4.73 7.55 -7.40
CA SER A 98 6.09 8.06 -7.26
C SER A 98 7.18 7.03 -7.54
N PRO A 99 8.32 7.44 -8.11
CA PRO A 99 8.57 8.77 -8.67
C PRO A 99 7.70 9.01 -9.93
N TYR A 100 7.13 10.19 -10.10
CA TYR A 100 6.22 10.52 -11.20
C TYR A 100 6.77 11.65 -12.07
N GLY A 101 6.88 11.44 -13.38
CA GLY A 101 7.27 12.46 -14.36
C GLY A 101 6.07 13.04 -15.10
N THR A 102 6.05 14.33 -15.43
CA THR A 102 4.96 14.97 -16.18
C THR A 102 5.05 14.81 -17.70
N SER A 103 6.18 14.28 -18.18
CA SER A 103 6.48 13.97 -19.58
C SER A 103 7.55 12.88 -19.65
N PRO A 104 7.80 12.22 -20.80
CA PRO A 104 8.77 11.12 -20.89
C PRO A 104 10.21 11.49 -20.52
N THR A 105 10.55 12.79 -20.52
CA THR A 105 11.87 13.32 -20.20
C THR A 105 11.94 14.02 -18.84
N ASP A 106 10.83 14.06 -18.09
CA ASP A 106 10.79 14.70 -16.78
C ASP A 106 11.39 13.77 -15.72
N THR A 107 12.61 14.08 -15.29
CA THR A 107 13.34 13.32 -14.27
C THR A 107 13.28 13.95 -12.88
N SER A 108 12.39 14.92 -12.64
CA SER A 108 12.38 15.68 -11.38
C SER A 108 12.19 14.79 -10.15
N GLN A 109 11.19 13.90 -10.16
CA GLN A 109 10.94 13.00 -9.04
C GLN A 109 11.94 11.85 -8.98
N THR A 110 12.38 11.29 -10.11
CA THR A 110 13.43 10.25 -10.11
C THR A 110 14.76 10.79 -9.57
N ALA A 111 15.09 12.07 -9.82
CA ALA A 111 16.24 12.74 -9.23
C ALA A 111 16.06 13.01 -7.71
N ALA A 112 14.84 13.27 -7.25
CA ALA A 112 14.54 13.54 -5.85
C ALA A 112 14.32 12.27 -5.01
N ASN A 113 14.01 11.13 -5.63
CA ASN A 113 13.68 9.86 -4.97
C ASN A 113 14.76 9.36 -3.99
N PRO A 114 16.08 9.46 -4.27
CA PRO A 114 17.10 9.11 -3.29
C PRO A 114 16.98 9.88 -1.96
N ALA A 115 16.64 11.16 -2.01
CA ALA A 115 16.44 11.98 -0.80
C ALA A 115 15.14 11.61 -0.07
N PHE A 116 14.08 11.29 -0.81
CA PHE A 116 12.82 10.80 -0.25
C PHE A 116 13.01 9.46 0.49
N ILE A 117 13.70 8.50 -0.11
CA ILE A 117 14.06 7.22 0.52
C ILE A 117 14.93 7.46 1.75
N ALA A 118 15.88 8.40 1.70
CA ALA A 118 16.72 8.75 2.85
C ALA A 118 15.90 9.33 4.02
N ALA A 119 14.86 10.11 3.75
CA ALA A 119 13.96 10.63 4.78
C ALA A 119 13.19 9.48 5.47
N LEU A 120 12.59 8.56 4.69
CA LEU A 120 11.91 7.37 5.24
C LEU A 120 12.86 6.47 6.04
N ASN A 121 14.11 6.33 5.60
CA ASN A 121 15.14 5.57 6.30
C ASN A 121 15.62 6.20 7.62
N THR A 122 15.46 7.52 7.77
CA THR A 122 15.90 8.28 8.96
C THR A 122 14.78 8.38 9.99
N ASP A 123 13.53 8.27 9.56
CA ASP A 123 12.38 8.21 10.44
C ASP A 123 12.41 6.92 11.27
N ALA A 124 12.66 7.07 12.57
CA ALA A 124 12.83 5.97 13.51
C ALA A 124 11.51 5.25 13.85
N ASP A 125 10.37 5.88 13.57
CA ASP A 125 9.06 5.30 13.85
C ASP A 125 8.60 4.38 12.70
N VAL A 126 9.01 4.67 11.45
CA VAL A 126 8.67 3.87 10.28
C VAL A 126 9.20 2.44 10.45
N SER A 127 8.28 1.48 10.37
CA SER A 127 8.59 0.05 10.51
C SER A 127 8.60 -0.69 9.17
N MET A 128 7.89 -0.14 8.18
CA MET A 128 7.81 -0.62 6.80
C MET A 128 7.19 0.42 5.87
N VAL A 129 7.38 0.20 4.57
CA VAL A 129 6.85 1.04 3.48
C VAL A 129 5.90 0.19 2.62
N LEU A 130 4.72 0.72 2.33
CA LEU A 130 3.74 0.16 1.41
C LEU A 130 3.65 1.09 0.20
N HIS A 131 3.98 0.59 -0.98
CA HIS A 131 3.89 1.33 -2.24
C HIS A 131 2.67 0.87 -3.04
N ALA A 132 1.74 1.79 -3.27
CA ALA A 132 0.41 1.52 -3.82
C ALA A 132 0.36 1.42 -5.36
N GLY A 133 1.47 1.69 -6.06
CA GLY A 133 1.56 1.59 -7.51
C GLY A 133 1.96 2.90 -8.16
N ASP A 134 1.92 2.92 -9.49
CA ASP A 134 2.14 4.10 -10.33
C ASP A 134 3.52 4.75 -10.11
N ILE A 135 4.56 3.93 -10.26
CA ILE A 135 5.93 4.41 -10.43
C ILE A 135 6.12 5.04 -11.81
N HIS A 136 5.25 4.75 -12.76
CA HIS A 136 5.11 5.48 -14.01
C HIS A 136 3.98 6.50 -13.92
N SER A 137 4.02 7.47 -14.83
CA SER A 137 2.89 8.35 -15.08
C SER A 137 2.16 8.00 -16.36
N GLY A 138 0.92 8.47 -16.48
CA GLY A 138 0.14 8.43 -17.72
C GLY A 138 0.71 9.25 -18.88
N LYS A 139 1.95 9.73 -18.75
CA LYS A 139 2.71 10.50 -19.75
C LYS A 139 4.19 10.11 -19.78
N GLN A 140 4.57 9.02 -19.11
CA GLN A 140 5.93 8.51 -19.04
C GLN A 140 5.97 7.21 -19.83
N TYR A 141 6.99 7.03 -20.68
CA TYR A 141 7.10 5.78 -21.42
C TYR A 141 7.40 4.60 -20.50
N CYS A 142 6.76 3.44 -20.71
CA CYS A 142 7.02 2.20 -19.97
C CYS A 142 8.30 1.53 -20.49
N THR A 143 9.43 2.13 -20.16
CA THR A 143 10.74 1.58 -20.55
C THR A 143 11.33 0.68 -19.49
N GLN A 144 12.05 -0.35 -19.92
CA GLN A 144 12.83 -1.19 -19.02
C GLN A 144 13.90 -0.39 -18.27
N GLU A 145 14.46 0.63 -18.91
CA GLU A 145 15.44 1.53 -18.33
C GLU A 145 14.84 2.31 -17.16
N TYR A 146 13.62 2.83 -17.30
CA TYR A 146 12.93 3.55 -16.22
C TYR A 146 12.67 2.63 -15.02
N ASN A 147 12.09 1.45 -15.25
CA ASN A 147 11.89 0.46 -14.19
C ASN A 147 13.20 0.08 -13.49
N THR A 148 14.28 -0.05 -14.25
CA THR A 148 15.61 -0.34 -13.71
C THR A 148 16.13 0.78 -12.80
N VAL A 149 15.90 2.05 -13.16
CA VAL A 149 16.26 3.20 -12.32
C VAL A 149 15.52 3.14 -10.99
N VAL A 150 14.19 3.00 -11.01
CA VAL A 150 13.38 2.95 -9.79
C VAL A 150 13.77 1.75 -8.92
N PHE A 151 13.86 0.55 -9.52
CA PHE A 151 14.27 -0.67 -8.82
C PHE A 151 15.63 -0.51 -8.13
N ASN A 152 16.61 0.09 -8.81
CA ASN A 152 17.93 0.30 -8.24
C ASN A 152 17.92 1.32 -7.09
N GLN A 153 17.10 2.37 -7.17
CA GLN A 153 16.93 3.32 -6.07
C GLN A 153 16.28 2.65 -4.85
N TRP A 154 15.28 1.80 -5.06
CA TRP A 154 14.57 1.10 -3.97
C TRP A 154 15.44 0.10 -3.20
N LYS A 155 16.57 -0.34 -3.75
CA LYS A 155 17.59 -1.10 -2.98
C LYS A 155 18.13 -0.34 -1.76
N ALA A 156 17.98 0.98 -1.73
CA ALA A 156 18.40 1.81 -0.60
C ALA A 156 17.42 1.81 0.58
N PHE A 157 16.19 1.27 0.45
CA PHE A 157 15.28 1.15 1.57
C PHE A 157 15.86 0.26 2.68
N ARG A 158 15.96 0.80 3.90
CA ARG A 158 16.36 0.08 5.12
C ARG A 158 15.17 -0.58 5.83
N HIS A 159 13.97 -0.29 5.36
CA HIS A 159 12.71 -0.86 5.81
C HIS A 159 12.22 -1.91 4.78
N PRO A 160 11.36 -2.85 5.17
CA PRO A 160 10.65 -3.70 4.22
C PRO A 160 9.77 -2.84 3.32
N LEU A 161 9.87 -3.07 2.00
CA LEU A 161 9.04 -2.42 1.00
C LEU A 161 8.10 -3.46 0.36
N VAL A 162 6.80 -3.30 0.60
CA VAL A 162 5.74 -4.05 -0.08
C VAL A 162 5.26 -3.18 -1.24
N TYR A 163 5.23 -3.72 -2.45
CA TYR A 163 4.87 -3.01 -3.67
C TYR A 163 3.73 -3.73 -4.39
N THR A 164 2.76 -2.95 -4.86
CA THR A 164 1.71 -3.39 -5.77
C THR A 164 1.86 -2.61 -7.08
N PRO A 165 1.94 -3.25 -8.25
CA PRO A 165 1.91 -2.51 -9.52
C PRO A 165 0.58 -1.77 -9.66
N GLY A 166 0.64 -0.53 -10.14
CA GLY A 166 -0.50 0.20 -10.66
C GLY A 166 -0.67 -0.05 -12.15
N ASP A 167 -1.56 0.70 -12.80
CA ASP A 167 -1.89 0.49 -14.22
C ASP A 167 -0.87 1.10 -15.17
N ASN A 168 -0.23 2.20 -14.77
CA ASN A 168 0.80 2.91 -15.55
C ASN A 168 2.09 2.07 -15.73
N GLU A 169 2.24 0.96 -15.01
CA GLU A 169 3.37 0.04 -15.20
C GLU A 169 3.14 -1.02 -16.28
N TRP A 170 1.89 -1.26 -16.69
CA TRP A 170 1.59 -2.35 -17.61
C TRP A 170 0.30 -2.16 -18.40
N THR A 171 -0.88 -2.08 -17.78
CA THR A 171 -2.12 -2.03 -18.56
C THR A 171 -2.21 -0.78 -19.43
N ASP A 172 -1.69 0.34 -18.97
CA ASP A 172 -1.78 1.62 -19.69
C ASP A 172 -0.63 1.86 -20.67
N CYS A 173 0.42 1.04 -20.65
CA CYS A 173 1.57 1.17 -21.55
C CYS A 173 1.20 1.10 -23.04
N HIS A 174 0.06 0.49 -23.39
CA HIS A 174 -0.44 0.48 -24.75
C HIS A 174 -0.86 1.87 -25.26
N LYS A 175 -1.11 2.83 -24.35
CA LYS A 175 -1.56 4.18 -24.68
C LYS A 175 -0.43 4.96 -25.36
N PRO A 176 -0.73 5.80 -26.37
CA PRO A 176 0.29 6.62 -27.03
C PRO A 176 1.04 7.57 -26.08
N ALA A 177 0.38 8.07 -25.03
CA ALA A 177 1.00 8.97 -24.05
C ALA A 177 2.09 8.26 -23.21
N GLU A 178 2.01 6.94 -23.11
CA GLU A 178 2.97 6.06 -22.42
C GLU A 178 3.85 5.29 -23.42
N GLY A 179 3.83 5.67 -24.70
CA GLY A 179 4.78 5.15 -25.69
C GLY A 179 4.32 3.91 -26.46
N GLY A 180 3.10 3.44 -26.20
CA GLY A 180 2.45 2.38 -26.97
C GLY A 180 2.04 2.82 -28.38
N GLY A 181 0.76 2.78 -28.70
CA GLY A 181 0.31 3.15 -30.05
C GLY A 181 -1.19 3.37 -30.21
N THR A 182 -1.59 3.75 -31.41
CA THR A 182 -3.01 3.93 -31.77
C THR A 182 -3.45 2.88 -32.78
N TYR A 183 -4.59 2.23 -32.57
CA TYR A 183 -5.16 1.34 -33.58
C TYR A 183 -5.59 2.11 -34.83
N ASN A 184 -5.08 1.68 -35.98
CA ASN A 184 -5.41 2.24 -37.27
C ASN A 184 -6.39 1.32 -38.00
N ALA A 185 -7.66 1.74 -38.05
CA ALA A 185 -8.71 0.95 -38.68
C ALA A 185 -8.55 0.78 -40.20
N ALA A 186 -7.82 1.68 -40.87
CA ALA A 186 -7.60 1.59 -42.31
C ALA A 186 -6.56 0.52 -42.68
N THR A 187 -5.56 0.30 -41.82
CA THR A 187 -4.49 -0.68 -42.03
C THR A 187 -4.70 -1.98 -41.25
N GLY A 188 -5.55 -1.95 -40.22
CA GLY A 188 -5.74 -3.07 -39.28
C GLY A 188 -4.53 -3.28 -38.35
N ALA A 189 -3.64 -2.29 -38.24
CA ALA A 189 -2.41 -2.36 -37.47
C ALA A 189 -2.35 -1.28 -36.37
N ILE A 190 -1.42 -1.43 -35.43
CA ILE A 190 -1.12 -0.40 -34.44
C ILE A 190 -0.05 0.54 -35.00
N ASP A 191 -0.35 1.84 -35.02
CA ASP A 191 0.62 2.90 -35.27
C ASP A 191 1.36 3.21 -33.96
N TYR A 192 2.45 2.48 -33.72
CA TYR A 192 3.28 2.63 -32.54
C TYR A 192 4.02 3.97 -32.50
N VAL A 193 4.16 4.52 -31.30
CA VAL A 193 5.05 5.64 -31.02
C VAL A 193 6.49 5.17 -31.19
N LYS A 194 7.26 5.92 -32.00
CA LYS A 194 8.63 5.60 -32.35
C LYS A 194 9.53 6.81 -32.20
N ASP A 195 10.79 6.56 -31.92
CA ASP A 195 11.83 7.59 -31.94
C ASP A 195 12.15 8.05 -33.38
N ALA A 196 13.04 9.02 -33.52
CA ALA A 196 13.48 9.52 -34.82
C ALA A 196 14.22 8.47 -35.69
N ALA A 197 14.71 7.39 -35.08
CA ALA A 197 15.35 6.27 -35.76
C ALA A 197 14.36 5.16 -36.13
N GLY A 198 13.08 5.30 -35.77
CA GLY A 198 12.03 4.32 -36.06
C GLY A 198 11.94 3.17 -35.04
N ASN A 199 12.67 3.25 -33.92
CA ASN A 199 12.57 2.26 -32.85
C ASN A 199 11.37 2.55 -31.95
N LEU A 200 10.78 1.50 -31.37
CA LEU A 200 9.74 1.64 -30.35
C LEU A 200 10.31 2.38 -29.15
N VAL A 201 9.56 3.37 -28.64
CA VAL A 201 9.96 4.11 -27.44
C VAL A 201 9.61 3.39 -26.14
N ASP A 202 8.64 2.48 -26.21
CA ASP A 202 8.16 1.65 -25.10
C ASP A 202 8.71 0.23 -25.16
N TYR A 203 8.81 -0.43 -24.00
CA TYR A 203 9.15 -1.84 -23.93
C TYR A 203 8.12 -2.70 -24.67
N LYS A 204 8.57 -3.36 -25.75
CA LYS A 204 7.70 -4.16 -26.64
C LYS A 204 6.53 -3.38 -27.23
N GLY A 205 6.66 -2.05 -27.34
CA GLY A 205 5.65 -1.20 -27.97
C GLY A 205 4.36 -1.07 -27.17
N GLY A 206 4.43 -1.17 -25.85
CA GLY A 206 3.27 -1.00 -24.97
C GLY A 206 2.44 -2.25 -24.76
N ASP A 207 2.93 -3.44 -25.13
CA ASP A 207 2.18 -4.68 -24.88
C ASP A 207 1.97 -4.86 -23.37
N PRO A 208 0.72 -4.88 -22.87
CA PRO A 208 0.46 -4.94 -21.43
C PRO A 208 0.95 -6.22 -20.77
N VAL A 209 0.90 -7.35 -21.48
CA VAL A 209 1.31 -8.65 -20.93
C VAL A 209 2.82 -8.73 -20.85
N GLU A 210 3.53 -8.21 -21.85
CA GLU A 210 4.99 -8.13 -21.82
C GLU A 210 5.49 -7.14 -20.76
N ASN A 211 4.83 -5.99 -20.59
CA ASN A 211 5.16 -5.05 -19.52
C ASN A 211 4.90 -5.64 -18.12
N LEU A 212 3.78 -6.35 -17.91
CA LEU A 212 3.54 -7.04 -16.64
C LEU A 212 4.61 -8.10 -16.36
N LYS A 213 5.04 -8.86 -17.37
CA LYS A 213 6.16 -9.82 -17.23
C LYS A 213 7.45 -9.11 -16.82
N LEU A 214 7.74 -7.95 -17.42
CA LEU A 214 8.92 -7.15 -17.08
C LEU A 214 8.88 -6.68 -15.62
N VAL A 215 7.76 -6.11 -15.18
CA VAL A 215 7.54 -5.68 -13.79
C VAL A 215 7.72 -6.84 -12.82
N ARG A 216 7.08 -7.99 -13.09
CA ARG A 216 7.23 -9.21 -12.29
C ARG A 216 8.67 -9.72 -12.24
N ALA A 217 9.36 -9.72 -13.38
CA ALA A 217 10.75 -10.17 -13.45
C ALA A 217 11.71 -9.28 -12.66
N GLN A 218 11.45 -7.98 -12.55
CA GLN A 218 12.33 -7.04 -11.84
C GLN A 218 11.95 -6.91 -10.36
N PHE A 219 10.70 -6.60 -10.05
CA PHE A 219 10.26 -6.25 -8.70
C PHE A 219 9.79 -7.45 -7.88
N PHE A 220 9.46 -8.58 -8.51
CA PHE A 220 8.89 -9.77 -7.86
C PHE A 220 9.68 -11.05 -8.14
N ALA A 221 10.98 -10.91 -8.43
CA ALA A 221 11.88 -12.02 -8.73
C ALA A 221 11.99 -13.08 -7.61
N ALA A 222 11.66 -12.71 -6.37
CA ALA A 222 11.62 -13.60 -5.21
C ALA A 222 10.22 -13.55 -4.56
N PRO A 223 9.23 -14.31 -5.09
CA PRO A 223 7.90 -14.35 -4.50
C PRO A 223 7.91 -14.72 -3.01
N GLY A 224 7.09 -14.04 -2.22
CA GLY A 224 7.03 -14.21 -0.77
C GLY A 224 8.10 -13.42 0.02
N LYS A 225 8.86 -12.56 -0.64
CA LYS A 225 9.83 -11.65 -0.01
C LYS A 225 9.53 -10.20 -0.39
N THR A 226 9.68 -9.28 0.56
CA THR A 226 9.64 -7.83 0.27
C THR A 226 10.91 -7.33 -0.42
N LEU A 227 10.79 -6.16 -1.06
CA LEU A 227 11.95 -5.37 -1.48
C LEU A 227 12.58 -4.63 -0.28
N GLY A 228 13.70 -3.94 -0.50
CA GLY A 228 14.43 -3.24 0.55
C GLY A 228 14.99 -4.19 1.60
N ARG A 229 14.73 -3.94 2.88
CA ARG A 229 15.03 -4.92 3.95
C ARG A 229 14.09 -6.11 3.82
N VAL A 230 14.65 -7.28 3.53
CA VAL A 230 13.87 -8.50 3.32
C VAL A 230 13.02 -8.85 4.55
N MET A 231 11.72 -9.05 4.30
CA MET A 231 10.74 -9.60 5.21
C MET A 231 9.94 -10.67 4.48
N ASP A 232 9.55 -11.73 5.19
CA ASP A 232 8.67 -12.76 4.67
C ASP A 232 7.24 -12.25 4.57
N VAL A 233 6.59 -12.52 3.44
CA VAL A 233 5.17 -12.28 3.19
C VAL A 233 4.55 -13.52 2.56
N ASN A 234 3.24 -13.70 2.75
CA ASN A 234 2.51 -14.76 2.10
C ASN A 234 2.14 -14.31 0.69
N SER A 235 2.75 -14.92 -0.33
CA SER A 235 2.43 -14.64 -1.74
C SER A 235 1.43 -15.65 -2.28
N GLN A 236 0.50 -15.18 -3.11
CA GLN A 236 -0.42 -16.05 -3.86
C GLN A 236 0.36 -17.05 -4.74
N ALA A 237 1.57 -16.70 -5.20
CA ALA A 237 2.45 -17.63 -5.92
C ALA A 237 2.84 -18.88 -5.12
N VAL A 238 2.87 -18.78 -3.79
CA VAL A 238 3.25 -19.87 -2.88
C VAL A 238 2.01 -20.52 -2.28
N LEU A 239 0.99 -19.73 -1.95
CA LEU A 239 -0.26 -20.18 -1.33
C LEU A 239 -1.42 -20.21 -2.33
N PHE A 240 -1.17 -20.67 -3.56
CA PHE A 240 -2.18 -20.75 -4.61
C PHE A 240 -3.18 -21.89 -4.34
N ASP A 241 -4.40 -21.77 -4.87
CA ASP A 241 -5.36 -22.86 -4.86
C ASP A 241 -4.91 -23.97 -5.82
N VAL A 242 -4.67 -25.18 -5.29
CA VAL A 242 -4.25 -26.33 -6.10
C VAL A 242 -5.30 -26.74 -7.16
N ALA A 243 -6.57 -26.36 -6.97
CA ALA A 243 -7.61 -26.53 -7.98
C ALA A 243 -7.50 -25.48 -9.11
N ASN A 244 -6.83 -24.35 -8.88
CA ASN A 244 -6.60 -23.26 -9.81
C ASN A 244 -5.09 -22.95 -9.93
N PRO A 245 -4.28 -23.84 -10.51
CA PRO A 245 -2.82 -23.73 -10.51
C PRO A 245 -2.26 -22.50 -11.26
N ALA A 246 -3.08 -21.81 -12.05
CA ALA A 246 -2.73 -20.54 -12.69
C ALA A 246 -2.60 -19.39 -11.67
N ASP A 247 -3.24 -19.51 -10.50
CA ASP A 247 -3.15 -18.52 -9.42
C ASP A 247 -1.71 -18.28 -8.96
N LYS A 248 -0.81 -19.23 -9.20
CA LYS A 248 0.60 -19.07 -8.85
C LYS A 248 1.30 -17.96 -9.64
N GLU A 249 0.71 -17.49 -10.74
CA GLU A 249 1.27 -16.45 -11.60
C GLU A 249 1.13 -15.04 -11.00
N TYR A 250 0.25 -14.85 -10.01
CA TYR A 250 0.04 -13.57 -9.30
C TYR A 250 1.06 -13.38 -8.17
N VAL A 251 2.33 -13.28 -8.53
CA VAL A 251 3.46 -13.15 -7.60
C VAL A 251 3.39 -11.89 -6.72
N GLU A 252 2.75 -10.84 -7.23
CA GLU A 252 2.58 -9.53 -6.61
C GLU A 252 1.47 -9.47 -5.55
N ASN A 253 0.53 -10.42 -5.58
CA ASN A 253 -0.54 -10.50 -4.60
C ASN A 253 -0.01 -11.12 -3.31
N VAL A 254 0.09 -10.31 -2.25
CA VAL A 254 0.64 -10.75 -0.97
C VAL A 254 -0.22 -10.33 0.20
N TRP A 255 -0.07 -11.06 1.31
CA TRP A 255 -0.61 -10.65 2.60
C TRP A 255 0.35 -10.99 3.74
N PHE A 256 0.21 -10.28 4.85
CA PHE A 256 0.95 -10.56 6.08
C PHE A 256 0.23 -9.96 7.28
N GLU A 257 0.59 -10.39 8.48
CA GLU A 257 0.09 -9.81 9.72
C GLU A 257 1.21 -9.09 10.47
N LYS A 258 0.91 -7.87 10.93
CA LYS A 258 1.83 -7.08 11.74
C LYS A 258 1.04 -6.30 12.78
N SER A 259 1.45 -6.40 14.04
CA SER A 259 0.77 -5.73 15.16
C SER A 259 -0.76 -6.01 15.23
N ARG A 260 -1.16 -7.25 14.90
CA ARG A 260 -2.56 -7.72 14.79
C ARG A 260 -3.39 -7.04 13.69
N VAL A 261 -2.73 -6.42 12.71
CA VAL A 261 -3.35 -5.93 11.48
C VAL A 261 -2.91 -6.81 10.33
N MET A 262 -3.89 -7.36 9.60
CA MET A 262 -3.64 -8.02 8.33
C MET A 262 -3.58 -6.97 7.24
N VAL A 263 -2.48 -6.97 6.49
CA VAL A 263 -2.31 -6.15 5.29
C VAL A 263 -2.39 -7.09 4.09
N VAL A 264 -3.17 -6.69 3.09
CA VAL A 264 -3.35 -7.41 1.83
C VAL A 264 -3.10 -6.44 0.69
N THR A 265 -2.29 -6.84 -0.28
CA THR A 265 -2.06 -6.11 -1.51
C THR A 265 -2.54 -6.94 -2.69
N LEU A 266 -3.32 -6.33 -3.57
CA LEU A 266 -3.91 -7.00 -4.73
C LEU A 266 -3.71 -6.12 -5.96
N ASN A 267 -3.11 -6.69 -7.00
CA ASN A 267 -3.11 -6.11 -8.33
C ASN A 267 -4.44 -6.44 -9.01
N ILE A 268 -5.39 -5.52 -8.92
CA ILE A 268 -6.71 -5.62 -9.55
C ILE A 268 -6.85 -4.42 -10.49
N PRO A 269 -6.49 -4.56 -11.78
CA PRO A 269 -6.64 -3.48 -12.74
C PRO A 269 -8.11 -3.05 -12.85
N GLY A 270 -8.32 -1.75 -13.01
CA GLY A 270 -9.65 -1.16 -13.16
C GLY A 270 -10.32 -1.55 -14.48
N GLY A 271 -11.64 -1.42 -14.55
CA GLY A 271 -12.42 -1.79 -15.73
C GLY A 271 -12.20 -0.90 -16.97
N SER A 272 -11.48 0.22 -16.84
CA SER A 272 -11.15 1.15 -17.93
C SER A 272 -9.74 0.93 -18.51
N ASN A 273 -9.10 -0.19 -18.16
CA ASN A 273 -7.72 -0.51 -18.50
C ASN A 273 -7.68 -1.49 -19.69
N ASN A 274 -8.56 -1.25 -20.67
CA ASN A 274 -8.93 -2.15 -21.75
C ASN A 274 -8.50 -1.67 -23.13
#